data_AF-A0A4Z0GKM7-F1
#
_entry.id   AF-A0A4Z0GKM7-F1
#
_cell.length_a   1.000
_cell.length_b   1.000
_cell.length_c   1.000
_cell.angle_alpha   90.00
_cell.angle_beta   90.00
_cell.angle_gamma   90.00
#
_symmetry.space_group_name_H-M   'P 1'
#
loop_
_entity.id
_entity.type
_entity.pdbx_description
1 polymer ?
#
loop_
_entity_poly.entity_id
_entity_poly.type
_entity_poly.pdbx_seq_one_letter_code
_entity_poly.pdbx_strand_id
1 'polypeptide(L)'
;MTMWGIFQLTITIGAICTNGSVLDVPILEKSPWVYECSLVKTVPQDHCCIYISEIKNIQVDNVIEDTTYGKIDLNAIDPLIYAPGNYYKLGTKIGSVGYSKVVN
;
A
#
# COMPACT_ATOMS: atom_id res chain seq x y z
N MET A 1 5.64 -26.95 -19.73
CA MET A 1 7.10 -26.79 -19.51
C MET A 1 7.52 -25.59 -20.34
N THR A 2 7.58 -24.37 -19.81
CA THR A 2 8.51 -23.92 -18.77
C THR A 2 7.82 -23.02 -17.74
N MET A 3 7.44 -23.65 -16.64
CA MET A 3 6.99 -23.04 -15.39
C MET A 3 8.25 -22.74 -14.56
N TRP A 4 9.06 -21.78 -15.01
CA TRP A 4 10.35 -21.45 -14.36
C TRP A 4 10.68 -19.94 -14.35
N GLY A 5 9.74 -19.07 -14.75
CA GLY A 5 9.97 -17.62 -14.81
C GLY A 5 9.57 -16.83 -13.56
N ILE A 6 8.81 -17.43 -12.64
CA ILE A 6 8.19 -16.71 -11.51
C ILE A 6 8.97 -16.93 -10.19
N PHE A 7 9.92 -17.88 -10.15
CA PHE A 7 10.64 -18.25 -8.91
C PHE A 7 12.01 -17.55 -8.70
N GLN A 8 12.40 -16.61 -9.57
CA GLN A 8 13.71 -15.94 -9.53
C GLN A 8 13.58 -14.40 -9.42
N LEU A 9 12.63 -13.92 -8.61
CA LEU A 9 12.64 -12.52 -8.15
C LEU A 9 12.83 -12.43 -6.63
N THR A 10 13.62 -13.33 -6.06
CA THR A 10 14.21 -13.13 -4.75
C THR A 10 15.65 -12.69 -4.96
N ILE A 11 16.02 -11.55 -4.36
CA ILE A 11 17.38 -10.99 -4.21
C ILE A 11 17.79 -9.93 -5.25
N THR A 12 17.42 -8.68 -4.95
CA THR A 12 18.36 -7.52 -5.06
C THR A 12 18.18 -6.53 -3.89
N ILE A 13 17.02 -6.52 -3.21
CA ILE A 13 16.63 -5.49 -2.22
C ILE A 13 16.34 -6.00 -0.80
N GLY A 14 16.52 -7.29 -0.51
CA GLY A 14 16.33 -7.86 0.83
C GLY A 14 14.89 -7.86 1.36
N ALA A 15 13.90 -7.53 0.51
CA ALA A 15 12.49 -7.66 0.83
C ALA A 15 12.06 -9.13 0.80
N ILE A 16 11.26 -9.53 1.79
CA ILE A 16 10.69 -10.88 1.88
C ILE A 16 9.26 -10.81 1.33
N CYS A 17 8.96 -11.65 0.35
CA CYS A 17 7.65 -11.73 -0.26
C CYS A 17 7.03 -13.11 -0.03
N THR A 18 5.73 -13.15 0.23
CA THR A 18 4.93 -14.36 0.37
C THR A 18 3.76 -14.31 -0.62
N ASN A 19 2.97 -15.38 -0.73
CA ASN A 19 1.77 -15.37 -1.58
C ASN A 19 0.59 -14.67 -0.86
N GLY A 20 -0.22 -13.97 -1.65
CA GLY A 20 -1.51 -13.43 -1.23
C GLY A 20 -2.45 -14.53 -0.73
N SER A 21 -3.42 -14.14 0.10
CA SER A 21 -4.37 -15.10 0.68
C SER A 21 -5.63 -15.29 -0.16
N VAL A 22 -5.94 -14.34 -1.05
CA VAL A 22 -7.14 -14.38 -1.92
C VAL A 22 -6.77 -14.48 -3.40
N LEU A 23 -5.72 -13.78 -3.83
CA LEU A 23 -5.22 -13.77 -5.20
C LEU A 23 -3.84 -14.44 -5.29
N ASP A 24 -3.56 -15.06 -6.44
CA ASP A 24 -2.24 -15.63 -6.77
C ASP A 24 -1.26 -14.50 -7.17
N VAL A 25 -0.89 -13.67 -6.20
CA VAL A 25 0.01 -12.52 -6.35
C VAL A 25 0.99 -12.44 -5.18
N PRO A 26 2.21 -11.90 -5.36
CA PRO A 26 3.14 -11.72 -4.26
C PRO A 26 2.72 -10.55 -3.35
N ILE A 27 2.89 -10.71 -2.05
CA ILE A 27 2.70 -9.67 -1.03
C ILE A 27 4.01 -9.40 -0.29
N LEU A 28 4.15 -8.19 0.26
CA LEU A 28 5.31 -7.81 1.06
C LEU A 28 5.06 -8.13 2.53
N GLU A 29 5.75 -9.14 3.06
CA GLU A 29 5.48 -9.69 4.41
C GLU A 29 5.68 -8.66 5.52
N LYS A 30 6.63 -7.75 5.35
CA LYS A 30 6.97 -6.71 6.36
C LYS A 30 6.16 -5.42 6.22
N SER A 31 5.23 -5.35 5.27
CA SER A 31 4.39 -4.16 5.10
C SER A 31 3.25 -4.20 6.10
N PRO A 32 3.03 -3.15 6.93
CA PRO A 32 1.94 -3.14 7.90
C PRO A 32 0.55 -3.08 7.25
N TRP A 33 0.49 -2.75 5.96
CA TRP A 33 -0.73 -2.68 5.17
C TRP A 33 -0.47 -3.16 3.74
N VAL A 34 -1.29 -4.10 3.25
CA VAL A 34 -1.22 -4.63 1.87
C VAL A 34 -2.62 -4.75 1.27
N TYR A 35 -2.77 -4.33 0.02
CA TYR A 35 -3.97 -4.53 -0.78
C TYR A 35 -3.75 -5.62 -1.83
N GLU A 36 -4.64 -6.61 -1.90
CA GLU A 36 -4.73 -7.51 -3.03
C GLU A 36 -5.78 -6.98 -4.00
N CYS A 37 -5.36 -6.70 -5.23
CA CYS A 37 -6.17 -6.02 -6.22
C CYS A 37 -6.30 -6.85 -7.50
N SER A 38 -7.51 -6.94 -8.04
CA SER A 38 -7.76 -7.52 -9.36
C SER A 38 -7.96 -6.40 -10.39
N LEU A 39 -7.20 -6.44 -11.48
CA LEU A 39 -7.29 -5.43 -12.54
C LEU A 39 -8.69 -5.42 -13.17
N VAL A 40 -9.29 -4.24 -13.28
CA VAL A 40 -10.59 -4.03 -13.94
C VAL A 40 -10.41 -3.32 -15.29
N LYS A 41 -9.55 -2.30 -15.33
CA LYS A 41 -9.33 -1.50 -16.53
C LYS A 41 -7.94 -0.87 -16.55
N THR A 42 -7.34 -0.86 -17.73
CA THR A 42 -6.13 -0.06 -18.01
C THR A 42 -6.52 1.15 -18.85
N VAL A 43 -6.07 2.34 -18.44
CA VAL A 43 -6.22 3.59 -19.19
C VAL A 43 -4.82 4.04 -19.64
N PRO A 44 -4.47 3.89 -20.94
CA PRO A 44 -3.18 4.33 -21.44
C PRO A 44 -3.09 5.86 -21.47
N GLN A 45 -1.91 6.39 -21.21
CA GLN A 45 -1.50 7.78 -21.41
C GLN A 45 -0.18 7.79 -22.19
N ASP A 46 0.23 8.94 -22.71
CA ASP A 46 1.40 9.04 -23.58
C ASP A 46 2.72 8.61 -22.91
N HIS A 47 2.82 8.75 -21.58
CA HIS A 47 4.03 8.46 -20.80
C HIS A 47 3.79 7.57 -19.57
N CYS A 48 2.56 7.16 -19.32
CA CYS A 48 2.21 6.32 -18.18
C CYS A 48 0.93 5.52 -18.45
N CYS A 49 0.58 4.63 -17.52
CA CYS A 49 -0.70 3.93 -17.53
C CYS A 49 -1.37 4.13 -16.17
N ILE A 50 -2.68 4.35 -16.19
CA ILE A 50 -3.51 4.29 -14.99
C ILE A 50 -4.18 2.92 -14.95
N TYR A 51 -3.96 2.18 -13.86
CA TYR A 51 -4.61 0.89 -13.61
C TYR A 51 -5.73 1.08 -12.59
N ILE A 52 -6.96 0.74 -12.99
CA ILE A 52 -8.14 0.74 -12.12
C ILE A 52 -8.37 -0.71 -11.72
N SER A 53 -8.37 -0.97 -10.41
CA SER A 53 -8.47 -2.31 -9.86
C SER A 53 -9.51 -2.38 -8.74
N GLU A 54 -10.12 -3.55 -8.58
CA GLU A 54 -11.01 -3.87 -7.49
C GLU A 54 -10.21 -4.46 -6.32
N ILE A 55 -10.44 -3.97 -5.10
CA ILE A 55 -9.82 -4.52 -3.89
C ILE A 55 -10.52 -5.85 -3.55
N LYS A 56 -9.75 -6.94 -3.60
CA LYS A 56 -10.23 -8.29 -3.26
C LYS A 56 -9.90 -8.69 -1.83
N ASN A 57 -8.84 -8.13 -1.27
CA ASN A 57 -8.47 -8.34 0.12
C ASN A 57 -7.65 -7.17 0.66
N ILE A 58 -7.73 -6.96 1.98
CA ILE A 58 -6.88 -6.04 2.72
C ILE A 58 -6.24 -6.83 3.85
N GLN A 59 -4.90 -6.89 3.85
CA GLN A 59 -4.13 -7.52 4.91
C GLN A 59 -3.46 -6.42 5.73
N VAL A 60 -3.61 -6.53 7.05
CA VAL A 60 -3.21 -5.51 8.00
C VAL A 60 -2.43 -6.20 9.12
N ASP A 61 -1.26 -5.65 9.45
CA ASP A 61 -0.46 -6.11 10.58
C ASP A 61 -1.15 -5.76 11.90
N ASN A 62 -0.90 -6.58 12.93
CA ASN A 62 -1.45 -6.43 14.27
C ASN A 62 -1.06 -5.11 14.95
N VAL A 63 -0.05 -4.38 14.44
CA VAL A 63 0.25 -3.00 14.88
C VAL A 63 -0.93 -2.04 14.66
N ILE A 64 -1.89 -2.41 13.81
CA ILE A 64 -3.11 -1.65 13.55
C ILE A 64 -4.27 -2.34 14.28
N GLU A 65 -4.66 -1.77 15.42
CA GLU A 65 -5.66 -2.39 16.30
C GLU A 65 -7.09 -2.30 15.73
N ASP A 66 -7.40 -1.24 14.97
CA ASP A 66 -8.76 -0.96 14.50
C ASP A 66 -8.76 -0.39 13.08
N THR A 67 -9.29 -1.17 12.14
CA THR A 67 -9.45 -0.79 10.74
C THR A 67 -10.77 -0.06 10.46
N THR A 68 -11.57 0.22 11.49
CA THR A 68 -12.82 0.98 11.36
C THR A 68 -12.53 2.40 10.88
N TYR A 69 -13.45 2.96 10.10
CA TYR A 69 -13.34 4.33 9.60
C TYR A 69 -13.06 5.33 10.73
N GLY A 70 -12.04 6.17 10.55
CA GLY A 70 -11.63 7.19 11.52
C GLY A 70 -10.81 6.67 12.71
N LYS A 71 -10.53 5.37 12.79
CA LYS A 71 -9.76 4.73 13.87
C LYS A 71 -8.36 4.27 13.46
N ILE A 72 -8.09 4.21 12.16
CA ILE A 72 -6.77 3.89 11.62
C ILE A 72 -5.74 4.93 12.09
N ASP A 73 -4.75 4.50 12.88
CA ASP A 73 -3.63 5.33 13.29
C ASP A 73 -2.48 5.27 12.27
N LEU A 74 -2.37 6.32 11.46
CA LEU A 74 -1.29 6.45 10.49
C LEU A 74 0.09 6.57 11.14
N ASN A 75 0.19 6.96 12.42
CA ASN A 75 1.48 6.97 13.12
C ASN A 75 1.98 5.56 13.41
N ALA A 76 1.06 4.63 13.73
CA ALA A 76 1.40 3.22 13.92
C ALA A 76 1.85 2.54 12.62
N ILE A 77 1.28 2.98 11.48
CA ILE A 77 1.67 2.51 10.14
C ILE A 77 3.07 3.04 9.74
N ASP A 78 3.50 4.20 10.25
CA ASP A 78 4.73 4.93 9.86
C ASP A 78 4.99 4.97 8.34
N PRO A 79 4.03 5.48 7.52
CA PRO A 79 4.17 5.45 6.08
C PRO A 79 5.26 6.42 5.59
N LEU A 80 5.99 5.98 4.57
CA LEU A 80 6.93 6.83 3.84
C LEU A 80 6.17 7.77 2.90
N ILE A 81 6.37 9.08 3.05
CA ILE A 81 5.75 10.09 2.18
C ILE A 81 6.78 10.51 1.14
N TYR A 82 6.43 10.34 -0.14
CA TYR A 82 7.25 10.79 -1.26
C TYR A 82 6.88 12.21 -1.68
N ALA A 83 7.87 13.07 -1.86
CA ALA A 83 7.78 14.26 -2.69
C ALA A 83 8.94 14.24 -3.70
N PRO A 84 8.81 14.87 -4.88
CA PRO A 84 9.88 14.84 -5.89
C PRO A 84 11.28 15.12 -5.30
N GLY A 85 12.16 14.12 -5.40
CA GLY A 85 13.53 14.15 -4.89
C GLY A 85 13.73 13.92 -3.38
N ASN A 86 12.68 13.69 -2.60
CA ASN A 86 12.76 13.64 -1.13
C ASN A 86 11.79 12.61 -0.52
N TYR A 87 12.15 12.12 0.67
CA TYR A 87 11.28 11.27 1.49
C TYR A 87 11.07 11.89 2.86
N TYR A 88 9.84 11.80 3.36
CA TYR A 88 9.42 12.37 4.64
C TYR A 88 8.72 11.31 5.49
N LYS A 89 8.76 11.54 6.80
CA LYS A 89 7.89 10.86 7.76
C LYS A 89 6.61 11.66 7.97
N LEU A 90 5.57 10.98 8.46
CA LEU A 90 4.36 11.64 8.92
C LEU A 90 4.67 12.57 10.10
N GLY A 91 4.08 13.77 10.06
CA GLY A 91 4.14 14.73 11.18
C GLY A 91 3.05 14.48 12.23
N THR A 92 2.88 15.41 13.15
CA THR A 92 1.87 15.30 14.21
C THR A 92 0.45 15.47 13.65
N LYS A 93 -0.52 14.70 14.19
CA LYS A 93 -1.95 14.88 13.90
C LYS A 93 -2.41 16.29 14.29
N ILE A 94 -3.02 17.01 13.34
CA ILE A 94 -3.44 18.41 13.53
C ILE A 94 -4.96 18.62 13.68
N GLY A 95 -5.76 17.56 13.60
CA GLY A 95 -7.22 17.66 13.72
C GLY A 95 -7.96 16.40 13.24
N SER A 96 -9.28 16.55 13.07
CA SER A 96 -10.19 15.54 12.53
C SER A 96 -10.86 16.07 11.26
N VAL A 97 -11.27 15.16 10.36
CA VAL A 97 -11.99 15.51 9.12
C VAL A 97 -13.25 16.34 9.44
N GLY A 98 -13.52 17.37 8.64
CA GLY A 98 -14.67 18.28 8.83
C GLY A 98 -14.36 19.53 9.66
N TYR A 99 -13.16 19.64 10.24
CA TYR A 99 -12.68 20.88 10.85
C TYR A 99 -11.82 21.67 9.84
N SER A 100 -12.40 22.69 9.21
CA SER A 100 -11.63 23.72 8.53
C SER A 100 -11.09 24.67 9.60
N LYS A 101 -9.76 24.72 9.80
CA LYS A 101 -9.18 25.81 10.61
C LYS A 101 -9.52 27.12 9.89
N VAL A 102 -10.27 28.01 10.54
CA VAL A 102 -10.22 29.43 10.20
C VAL A 102 -8.81 29.86 10.60
N VAL A 103 -7.96 30.02 9.60
CA VAL A 103 -6.61 30.54 9.78
C VAL A 103 -6.79 32.02 10.10
N ASN A 104 -6.50 32.41 11.35
CA ASN A 104 -6.28 33.81 11.72
C ASN A 104 -4.86 34.21 11.32
#